data_AF-A0A6N7VPE7-F1
#
_entry.id   AF-A0A6N7VPE7-F1
#
_cell.length_a   1.000
_cell.length_b   1.000
_cell.length_c   1.000
_cell.angle_alpha   90.00
_cell.angle_beta   90.00
_cell.angle_gamma   90.00
#
_symmetry.space_group_name_H-M   'P 1'
#
loop_
_entity.id
_entity.type
_entity.pdbx_description
1 polymer ?
#
loop_
_entity_poly.entity_id
_entity_poly.type
_entity_poly.pdbx_seq_one_letter_code
_entity_poly.pdbx_strand_id
1 'polypeptide(L)'
;MEGSFEKIANFVYTPGVFEIPDILKLKILKEVVELPYKKDYLQVLSLKKIEDFNLELTIKQEHVNEVIKAKKSIIKFQVSKQLYENLDNYEKIYLIEDIYPEEKIVQTMLLPEEY
;
A
#
# COMPACT_ATOMS: atom_id res chain seq x y z
N MET A 1 -0.32 2.59 21.59
CA MET A 1 0.67 1.95 20.71
C MET A 1 1.00 2.95 19.61
N GLU A 2 2.28 3.22 19.40
CA GLU A 2 2.72 4.04 18.27
C GLU A 2 2.76 3.15 17.02
N GLY A 3 2.01 3.51 15.96
CA GLY A 3 2.01 2.78 14.70
C GLY A 3 3.42 2.70 14.12
N SER A 4 3.84 1.50 13.73
CA SER A 4 5.23 1.10 13.54
C SER A 4 5.57 0.74 12.10
N PHE A 5 4.85 1.30 11.12
CA PHE A 5 5.27 1.26 9.72
C PHE A 5 6.65 1.91 9.48
N GLU A 6 7.29 2.45 10.52
CA GLU A 6 8.69 2.89 10.54
C GLU A 6 9.70 1.73 10.44
N LYS A 7 9.32 0.46 10.69
CA LYS A 7 10.20 -0.71 10.55
C LYS A 7 9.47 -1.86 9.85
N ILE A 8 9.88 -2.20 8.62
CA ILE A 8 9.42 -3.42 7.94
C ILE A 8 10.04 -4.62 8.66
N ALA A 9 9.32 -5.21 9.62
CA ALA A 9 9.81 -6.36 10.37
C ALA A 9 9.38 -7.68 9.71
N ASN A 10 8.10 -7.81 9.33
CA ASN A 10 7.56 -8.98 8.64
C ASN A 10 6.51 -8.53 7.63
N PHE A 11 6.71 -8.83 6.34
CA PHE A 11 5.79 -8.46 5.27
C PHE A 11 5.15 -9.72 4.66
N VAL A 12 3.82 -9.73 4.54
CA VAL A 12 3.06 -10.86 3.99
C VAL A 12 2.07 -10.40 2.91
N TYR A 13 1.78 -11.29 1.98
CA TYR A 13 0.83 -11.09 0.89
C TYR A 13 -0.31 -12.10 1.02
N THR A 14 -1.55 -11.65 0.85
CA THR A 14 -2.71 -12.54 0.71
C THR A 14 -2.75 -13.17 -0.69
N PRO A 15 -3.50 -14.28 -0.89
CA PRO A 15 -3.64 -14.98 -2.17
C PRO A 15 -3.86 -14.06 -3.38
N GLY A 16 -4.79 -13.11 -3.31
CA GLY A 16 -5.12 -12.20 -4.41
C GLY A 16 -3.96 -11.27 -4.80
N VAL A 17 -3.09 -10.94 -3.85
CA VAL A 17 -1.93 -10.07 -4.08
C VAL A 17 -0.78 -10.78 -4.80
N PHE A 18 -0.74 -12.12 -4.81
CA PHE A 18 0.29 -12.85 -5.58
C PHE A 18 0.19 -12.58 -7.09
N GLU A 19 -1.01 -12.29 -7.60
CA GLU A 19 -1.26 -11.96 -8.99
C GLU A 19 -0.79 -10.55 -9.37
N ILE A 20 -0.47 -9.70 -8.38
CA ILE A 20 0.15 -8.39 -8.61
C ILE A 20 1.63 -8.59 -8.93
N PRO A 21 2.13 -8.02 -10.05
CA PRO A 21 3.54 -8.12 -10.40
C PRO A 21 4.47 -7.61 -9.30
N ASP A 22 5.53 -8.35 -8.98
CA ASP A 22 6.47 -8.05 -7.90
C ASP A 22 7.07 -6.65 -7.98
N ILE A 23 7.37 -6.18 -9.18
CA ILE A 23 7.90 -4.83 -9.40
C ILE A 23 6.94 -3.74 -8.93
N LEU A 24 5.63 -3.96 -9.08
CA LEU A 24 4.60 -3.03 -8.62
C LEU A 24 4.44 -3.10 -7.10
N LYS A 25 4.43 -4.31 -6.52
CA LYS A 25 4.41 -4.50 -5.05
C LYS A 25 5.59 -3.80 -4.39
N LEU A 26 6.81 -4.02 -4.88
CA LEU A 26 8.02 -3.38 -4.36
C LEU A 26 7.98 -1.85 -4.52
N LYS A 27 7.49 -1.35 -5.66
CA LYS A 27 7.32 0.09 -5.88
C LYS A 27 6.36 0.69 -4.85
N ILE A 28 5.18 0.11 -4.69
CA ILE A 28 4.17 0.54 -3.71
C ILE A 28 4.76 0.56 -2.30
N LEU A 29 5.43 -0.51 -1.89
CA LEU A 29 6.03 -0.60 -0.55
C LEU A 29 7.07 0.47 -0.30
N LYS A 30 7.97 0.66 -1.28
CA LYS A 30 8.97 1.74 -1.21
C LYS A 30 8.29 3.10 -1.02
N GLU A 31 7.31 3.41 -1.86
CA GLU A 31 6.60 4.69 -1.79
C GLU A 31 5.90 4.89 -0.45
N VAL A 32 5.24 3.85 0.08
CA VAL A 32 4.56 3.92 1.38
C VAL A 32 5.58 4.19 2.48
N VAL A 33 6.67 3.44 2.55
CA VAL A 33 7.71 3.55 3.59
C VAL A 33 8.34 4.95 3.59
N GLU A 34 8.65 5.50 2.42
CA GLU A 34 9.31 6.79 2.25
C GLU A 34 8.44 8.01 2.60
N LEU A 35 7.12 7.83 2.85
CA LEU A 35 6.26 8.94 3.21
C LEU A 35 6.68 9.60 4.54
N PRO A 36 6.83 10.95 4.58
CA PRO A 36 7.44 11.67 5.69
C PRO A 36 6.46 11.94 6.85
N TYR A 37 5.41 11.14 6.99
CA TYR A 37 4.40 11.28 8.03
C TYR A 37 4.26 10.02 8.86
N LYS A 38 3.79 10.17 10.10
CA LYS A 38 3.41 9.05 10.97
C LYS A 38 2.24 8.31 10.35
N LYS A 39 2.42 7.03 10.13
CA LYS A 39 1.49 6.14 9.44
C LYS A 39 0.56 5.48 10.47
N ASP A 40 -0.71 5.44 10.15
CA ASP A 40 -1.68 4.63 10.88
C ASP A 40 -1.59 3.15 10.51
N TYR A 41 -2.22 2.27 11.30
CA TYR A 41 -2.24 0.83 11.08
C TYR A 41 -2.86 0.42 9.74
N LEU A 42 -3.71 1.26 9.14
CA LEU A 42 -4.31 1.02 7.82
C LEU A 42 -3.89 2.09 6.83
N GLN A 43 -3.36 1.67 5.68
CA GLN A 43 -3.13 2.51 4.52
C GLN A 43 -3.99 2.00 3.35
N VAL A 44 -4.80 2.89 2.79
CA VAL A 44 -5.64 2.64 1.61
C VAL A 44 -4.92 3.15 0.38
N LEU A 45 -4.62 2.24 -0.55
CA LEU A 45 -3.93 2.52 -1.79
C LEU A 45 -4.92 2.45 -2.94
N SER A 46 -4.79 3.38 -3.89
CA SER A 46 -5.55 3.34 -5.13
C SER A 46 -4.65 3.60 -6.31
N LEU A 47 -4.72 2.75 -7.32
CA LEU A 47 -3.94 2.84 -8.54
C LEU A 47 -4.86 3.27 -9.68
N LYS A 48 -4.44 4.28 -10.43
CA LYS A 48 -5.18 4.79 -11.58
C LYS A 48 -4.26 4.89 -12.78
N LYS A 49 -4.70 4.34 -13.91
CA LYS A 49 -4.05 4.54 -15.21
C LYS A 49 -4.16 6.01 -15.62
N ILE A 50 -3.04 6.61 -15.98
CA ILE A 50 -2.93 7.94 -16.61
C ILE A 50 -2.13 7.80 -17.91
N GLU A 51 -2.18 8.82 -18.77
CA GLU A 51 -1.63 8.76 -20.13
C GLU A 51 -0.13 8.37 -20.19
N ASP A 52 0.31 7.88 -21.35
CA ASP A 52 1.71 7.52 -21.64
C ASP A 52 2.33 6.45 -20.72
N PHE A 53 1.54 5.43 -20.38
CA PHE A 53 1.94 4.32 -19.51
C PHE A 53 2.33 4.77 -18.09
N ASN A 54 1.75 5.88 -17.62
CA ASN A 54 1.96 6.36 -16.27
C ASN A 54 0.85 5.82 -15.34
N LEU A 55 1.21 5.55 -14.10
CA LEU A 55 0.25 5.24 -13.04
C LEU A 55 0.25 6.35 -12.01
N GLU A 56 -0.93 6.67 -11.50
CA GLU A 56 -1.13 7.49 -10.32
C GLU A 56 -1.46 6.58 -9.13
N LEU A 57 -0.56 6.54 -8.15
CA LEU A 57 -0.78 5.90 -6.85
C LEU A 57 -1.25 6.97 -5.86
N THR A 58 -2.48 6.82 -5.38
CA THR A 58 -3.00 7.57 -4.24
C THR A 58 -2.86 6.74 -2.98
N ILE A 59 -2.24 7.30 -1.95
CA ILE A 59 -2.08 6.67 -0.63
C ILE A 59 -2.86 7.51 0.37
N LYS A 60 -3.79 6.89 1.08
CA LYS A 60 -4.59 7.53 2.13
C LYS A 60 -4.46 6.78 3.44
N GLN A 61 -4.45 7.52 4.54
CA GLN A 61 -4.76 6.98 5.86
C GLN A 61 -6.05 7.64 6.34
N GLU A 62 -7.05 6.82 6.64
CA GLU A 62 -8.40 7.20 7.05
C GLU A 62 -8.62 6.80 8.53
N HIS A 63 -9.57 7.41 9.24
CA HIS A 63 -9.94 7.06 10.62
C HIS A 63 -8.84 7.18 11.70
N VAL A 64 -7.89 8.06 11.47
CA VAL A 64 -6.75 8.30 12.35
C VAL A 64 -7.11 9.16 13.58
N ASN A 65 -6.42 8.95 14.71
CA ASN A 65 -6.65 9.65 15.99
C ASN A 65 -5.99 11.06 16.05
N GLU A 66 -6.10 11.80 17.16
CA GLU A 66 -5.51 13.16 17.23
C GLU A 66 -3.97 13.20 17.06
N VAL A 67 -3.28 12.09 17.34
CA VAL A 67 -1.82 11.94 17.22
C VAL A 67 -1.40 11.69 15.77
N ILE A 68 -2.21 10.97 14.99
CA ILE A 68 -1.95 10.64 13.59
C ILE A 68 -2.96 11.42 12.75
N LYS A 69 -2.54 12.42 11.98
CA LYS A 69 -3.49 13.22 11.17
C LYS A 69 -3.81 12.54 9.85
N ALA A 70 -5.02 12.74 9.34
CA ALA A 70 -5.42 12.18 8.06
C ALA A 70 -4.50 12.75 6.97
N LYS A 71 -3.97 11.87 6.12
CA LYS A 71 -3.04 12.24 5.06
C LYS A 71 -3.43 11.58 3.76
N LYS A 72 -3.16 12.31 2.69
CA LYS A 72 -3.29 11.86 1.32
C LYS A 72 -2.00 12.22 0.59
N SER A 73 -1.39 11.24 -0.05
CA SER A 73 -0.27 11.41 -0.97
C SER A 73 -0.67 10.95 -2.36
N ILE A 74 -0.15 11.63 -3.37
CA ILE A 74 -0.35 11.28 -4.78
C ILE A 74 1.02 11.18 -5.42
N ILE A 75 1.31 10.03 -6.00
CA ILE A 75 2.61 9.70 -6.58
C ILE A 75 2.36 9.23 -8.01
N LYS A 76 3.19 9.72 -8.94
CA LYS A 76 3.09 9.36 -10.36
C LYS A 76 4.37 8.68 -10.78
N PHE A 77 4.26 7.56 -11.48
CA PHE A 77 5.42 6.84 -12.01
C PHE A 77 5.07 6.12 -13.30
N GLN A 78 6.06 6.00 -14.17
CA GLN A 78 5.93 5.26 -15.41
C GLN A 78 6.10 3.76 -15.17
N VAL A 79 5.38 2.95 -15.94
CA VAL A 79 5.48 1.49 -15.95
C VAL A 79 5.66 0.95 -17.36
N SER A 80 5.96 -0.34 -17.49
CA SER A 80 5.95 -0.99 -18.80
C SER A 80 4.54 -1.05 -19.37
N LYS A 81 4.43 -1.03 -20.71
CA LYS A 81 3.14 -1.18 -21.41
C LYS A 81 2.36 -2.42 -20.95
N GLN A 82 3.05 -3.56 -20.78
CA GLN A 82 2.44 -4.80 -20.31
C GLN A 82 1.83 -4.66 -18.91
N LEU A 83 2.53 -4.01 -17.97
CA LEU A 83 2.00 -3.78 -16.62
C LEU A 83 0.82 -2.79 -16.67
N TYR A 84 0.96 -1.74 -17.48
CA TYR A 84 -0.08 -0.74 -17.68
C TYR A 84 -1.37 -1.35 -18.23
N GLU A 85 -1.29 -2.27 -19.19
CA GLU A 85 -2.49 -2.90 -19.77
C GLU A 85 -3.20 -3.83 -18.77
N ASN A 86 -2.45 -4.56 -17.94
CA ASN A 86 -3.01 -5.54 -16.99
C ASN A 86 -3.45 -4.97 -15.62
N LEU A 87 -3.40 -3.65 -15.41
CA LEU A 87 -3.69 -3.04 -14.10
C LEU A 87 -5.16 -3.08 -13.67
N ASP A 88 -6.10 -3.32 -14.59
CA ASP A 88 -7.55 -3.18 -14.32
C ASP A 88 -8.04 -4.10 -13.18
N ASN A 89 -7.26 -5.11 -12.83
CA ASN A 89 -7.56 -6.04 -11.74
C ASN A 89 -7.18 -5.52 -10.34
N TYR A 90 -6.45 -4.40 -10.21
CA TYR A 90 -5.81 -4.00 -8.94
C TYR A 90 -5.97 -2.52 -8.59
N GLU A 91 -7.16 -1.96 -8.82
CA GLU A 91 -7.42 -0.52 -8.61
C GLU A 91 -7.31 -0.07 -7.14
N LYS A 92 -7.52 -0.98 -6.19
CA LYS A 92 -7.48 -0.67 -4.76
C LYS A 92 -6.78 -1.79 -3.99
N ILE A 93 -5.89 -1.42 -3.07
CA ILE A 93 -5.09 -2.33 -2.25
C ILE A 93 -5.07 -1.78 -0.82
N TYR A 94 -5.08 -2.64 0.18
CA TYR A 94 -4.84 -2.25 1.56
C TYR A 94 -3.46 -2.70 2.03
N LEU A 95 -2.81 -1.85 2.83
CA LEU A 95 -1.69 -2.23 3.67
C LEU A 95 -2.11 -2.09 5.12
N ILE A 96 -2.05 -3.20 5.85
CA ILE A 96 -2.48 -3.27 7.23
C ILE A 96 -1.30 -3.69 8.08
N GLU A 97 -1.14 -3.03 9.22
CA GLU A 97 -0.24 -3.43 10.27
C GLU A 97 -1.04 -4.03 11.42
N ASP A 98 -0.92 -5.34 11.59
CA ASP A 98 -1.56 -6.10 12.65
C ASP A 98 -0.53 -6.62 13.65
N ILE A 99 -0.99 -6.84 14.88
CA ILE A 99 -0.24 -7.56 15.90
C ILE A 99 -0.79 -8.99 15.93
N TYR A 100 -0.15 -9.89 15.19
CA TYR A 100 -0.46 -11.34 15.18
C TYR A 100 0.42 -12.07 16.21
N PRO A 101 0.03 -13.28 16.69
CA PRO A 101 0.36 -13.77 18.02
C PRO A 101 1.87 -13.82 18.27
N GLU A 102 2.27 -13.49 19.52
CA GLU A 102 3.66 -13.22 19.99
C GLU A 102 4.15 -11.76 19.92
N GLU A 103 3.27 -10.75 19.90
CA GLU A 103 3.64 -9.32 19.88
C GLU A 103 4.50 -8.90 18.67
N LYS A 104 4.45 -9.68 17.58
CA LYS A 104 5.17 -9.36 16.34
C LYS A 104 4.30 -8.47 15.47
N ILE A 105 4.87 -7.34 15.06
CA ILE A 105 4.30 -6.47 14.04
C ILE A 105 4.41 -7.17 12.70
N VAL A 106 3.26 -7.37 12.04
CA VAL A 106 3.15 -7.94 10.69
C VAL A 106 2.45 -6.93 9.80
N GLN A 107 3.03 -6.70 8.63
CA GLN A 107 2.47 -5.84 7.60
C GLN A 107 1.92 -6.72 6.47
N THR A 108 0.64 -6.60 6.23
CA THR A 108 -0.09 -7.40 5.25
C THR A 108 -0.52 -6.51 4.09
N MET A 109 -0.18 -6.90 2.87
CA MET A 109 -0.83 -6.37 1.66
C MET A 109 -1.96 -7.29 1.26
N LEU A 110 -3.13 -6.71 1.03
CA LEU A 110 -4.32 -7.46 0.66
C LEU A 110 -5.24 -6.70 -0.30
N LEU A 111 -6.04 -7.43 -1.06
CA LEU A 111 -7.12 -6.86 -1.86
C LEU A 111 -8.37 -6.57 -1.01
N PRO A 112 -9.25 -5.65 -1.44
CA PRO A 112 -10.43 -5.29 -0.65
C PRO A 112 -11.38 -6.44 -0.33
N GLU A 113 -11.48 -7.44 -1.20
CA GLU A 113 -12.30 -8.64 -1.03
C GLU A 113 -11.70 -9.65 -0.02
N GLU A 114 -10.45 -9.45 0.38
CA GLU A 114 -9.75 -10.27 1.38
C GLU A 114 -9.70 -9.61 2.77
N TYR A 115 -10.30 -8.42 2.92
CA TYR A 115 -10.35 -7.66 4.18
C TYR A 115 -11.56 -8.03 5.05
#